data_AF-A0A7V6NN90-F1
#
_entry.id   AF-A0A7V6NN90-F1
#
_cell.length_a   1.000
_cell.length_b   1.000
_cell.length_c   1.000
_cell.angle_alpha   90.00
_cell.angle_beta   90.00
_cell.angle_gamma   90.00
#
_symmetry.space_group_name_H-M   'P 1'
#
loop_
_entity.id
_entity.type
_entity.pdbx_description
1 polymer ?
#
loop_
_entity_poly.entity_id
_entity_poly.type
_entity_poly.pdbx_seq_one_letter_code
_entity_poly.pdbx_strand_id
1 'polypeptide(L)'
;MEYVTVDKLIEDLELEIIYEANGMENVKISASEVNRPGLPLAGYMDVFAYDRLQIIGKVEWCYCKSLDYELRYRRFDQLLSYPIPAMIFARGLEVFPEVIELAKKYNRTILKTDITTTKLVNKVINYLDYVLAPETIVHGVLVEVYGLGILIIGESGVGKSETALELIKRGHRLVADDVVEIKKVEGELRGQSPEVIRYFMEIRGIGILNIERLYGVGAIKSEEFIDLVIELEFWDSKKEYDRLGLDEVYIELLGEKVPKLTIPVRPGRNTATIVEVAARNARQKMLGYNAAEELTRKIKDQNRKKGKRIDLKSIDDFTS
;
A
#
# COMPACT_ATOMS: atom_id res chain seq x y z
N MET A 1 10.49 3.53 7.48
CA MET A 1 10.90 4.01 8.84
C MET A 1 10.95 2.86 9.83
N GLU A 2 11.95 2.82 10.72
CA GLU A 2 12.08 1.76 11.74
C GLU A 2 11.25 2.03 13.03
N TYR A 3 10.85 3.28 13.26
CA TYR A 3 10.05 3.66 14.43
C TYR A 3 9.24 4.94 14.19
N VAL A 4 8.20 5.13 15.01
CA VAL A 4 7.40 6.35 15.15
C VAL A 4 7.51 6.87 16.58
N THR A 5 7.52 8.19 16.76
CA THR A 5 7.56 8.82 18.08
C THR A 5 6.14 9.10 18.60
N VAL A 6 5.98 9.12 19.93
CA VAL A 6 4.66 9.28 20.57
C VAL A 6 4.02 10.64 20.25
N ASP A 7 4.81 11.71 20.15
CA ASP A 7 4.36 13.05 19.76
C ASP A 7 3.69 13.07 18.38
N LYS A 8 4.33 12.44 17.40
CA LYS A 8 3.80 12.32 16.04
C LYS A 8 2.50 11.52 16.01
N LEU A 9 2.43 10.45 16.80
CA LEU A 9 1.20 9.65 16.94
C LEU A 9 0.06 10.46 17.58
N ILE A 10 0.35 11.35 18.54
CA ILE A 10 -0.64 12.22 19.16
C ILE A 10 -1.19 13.23 18.14
N GLU A 11 -0.30 13.86 17.38
CA GLU A 11 -0.65 14.84 16.34
C GLU A 11 -1.51 14.19 15.24
N ASP A 12 -1.03 13.09 14.66
CA ASP A 12 -1.70 12.42 13.53
C ASP A 12 -3.04 11.78 13.92
N LEU A 13 -3.21 11.38 15.18
CA LEU A 13 -4.44 10.76 15.68
C LEU A 13 -5.38 11.72 16.41
N GLU A 14 -4.97 12.98 16.61
CA GLU A 14 -5.69 14.02 17.36
C GLU A 14 -6.06 13.57 18.78
N LEU A 15 -5.08 13.05 19.53
CA LEU A 15 -5.31 12.55 20.90
C LEU A 15 -5.22 13.70 21.93
N GLU A 16 -6.09 13.67 22.93
CA GLU A 16 -6.07 14.63 24.04
C GLU A 16 -4.96 14.24 25.03
N ILE A 17 -4.06 15.17 25.34
CA ILE A 17 -3.00 14.95 26.33
C ILE A 17 -3.54 15.29 27.71
N ILE A 18 -3.59 14.29 28.61
CA ILE A 18 -3.96 14.49 30.02
C ILE A 18 -2.72 14.73 30.87
N TYR A 19 -1.64 14.00 30.57
CA TYR A 19 -0.35 14.21 31.19
C TYR A 19 0.76 13.90 30.19
N GLU A 20 1.65 14.87 30.00
CA GLU A 20 2.82 14.79 29.16
C GLU A 20 4.04 14.37 29.98
N ALA A 21 4.69 13.28 29.58
CA ALA A 21 5.96 12.88 30.18
C ALA A 21 7.11 13.71 29.60
N ASN A 22 8.12 14.00 30.43
CA ASN A 22 9.35 14.64 29.97
C ASN A 22 10.05 13.73 28.95
N GLY A 23 10.37 14.25 27.77
CA GLY A 23 11.06 13.50 26.72
C GLY A 23 10.13 12.59 25.89
N MET A 24 8.82 12.83 25.90
CA MET A 24 7.82 12.08 25.13
C MET A 24 8.17 11.97 23.63
N GLU A 25 8.76 13.03 23.07
CA GLU A 25 9.24 13.13 21.69
C GLU A 25 10.34 12.10 21.35
N ASN A 26 11.00 11.55 22.37
CA ASN A 26 12.05 10.55 22.20
C ASN A 26 11.54 9.11 22.38
N VAL A 27 10.29 8.92 22.80
CA VAL A 27 9.70 7.60 23.03
C VAL A 27 9.33 6.97 21.70
N LYS A 28 9.96 5.84 21.38
CA LYS A 28 9.84 5.17 20.09
C LYS A 28 8.85 4.00 20.15
N ILE A 29 8.02 3.90 19.12
CA ILE A 29 7.09 2.81 18.87
C ILE A 29 7.54 2.12 17.58
N SER A 30 7.92 0.85 17.68
CA SER A 30 8.40 0.04 16.55
C SER A 30 7.46 -1.13 16.21
N ALA A 31 6.43 -1.38 17.02
CA ALA A 31 5.45 -2.42 16.80
C ALA A 31 4.07 -1.79 16.55
N SER A 32 3.32 -2.33 15.58
CA SER A 32 1.95 -1.90 15.30
C SER A 32 0.91 -2.50 16.26
N GLU A 33 1.27 -3.57 16.95
CA GLU A 33 0.40 -4.21 17.93
C GLU A 33 0.17 -3.33 19.18
N VAL A 34 -1.08 -3.23 19.59
CA VAL A 34 -1.49 -2.54 20.82
C VAL A 34 -1.82 -3.55 21.91
N ASN A 35 -1.66 -3.16 23.17
CA ASN A 35 -2.02 -3.99 24.31
C ASN A 35 -3.24 -3.45 25.05
N ARG A 36 -4.12 -4.35 25.50
CA ARG A 36 -5.22 -4.04 26.40
C ARG A 36 -4.95 -4.74 27.73
N PRO A 37 -4.51 -4.01 28.77
CA PRO A 37 -3.90 -4.61 29.96
C PRO A 37 -4.94 -5.18 30.96
N GLY A 38 -5.91 -5.99 30.50
CA GLY A 38 -6.94 -6.58 31.36
C GLY A 38 -6.36 -7.49 32.46
N LEU A 39 -5.50 -8.46 32.08
CA LEU A 39 -4.83 -9.36 33.02
C LEU A 39 -3.78 -8.65 33.91
N PRO A 40 -2.93 -7.76 33.37
CA PRO A 40 -2.06 -6.91 34.19
C PRO A 40 -2.82 -6.13 35.27
N LEU A 41 -3.97 -5.53 34.92
CA LEU A 41 -4.82 -4.83 35.89
C LEU A 41 -5.44 -5.76 36.94
N ALA A 42 -5.66 -7.04 36.60
CA ALA A 42 -6.08 -8.06 37.57
C ALA A 42 -4.94 -8.56 38.47
N GLY A 43 -3.68 -8.23 38.15
CA GLY A 43 -2.49 -8.58 38.93
C GLY A 43 -1.59 -9.65 38.33
N TYR A 44 -1.85 -10.08 37.09
CA TYR A 44 -1.02 -11.06 36.40
C TYR A 44 -0.07 -10.37 35.42
N MET A 45 1.23 -10.31 35.78
CA MET A 45 2.25 -9.54 35.04
C MET A 45 3.22 -10.39 34.21
N ASP A 46 3.19 -11.73 34.32
CA ASP A 46 4.21 -12.60 33.73
C ASP A 46 4.37 -12.45 32.20
N VAL A 47 3.29 -12.08 31.51
CA VAL A 47 3.26 -11.90 30.04
C VAL A 47 2.85 -10.47 29.67
N PHE A 48 3.28 -9.48 30.45
CA PHE A 48 2.94 -8.09 30.19
C PHE A 48 3.72 -7.52 29.01
N ALA A 49 3.04 -7.28 27.89
CA ALA A 49 3.57 -6.61 26.72
C ALA A 49 3.67 -5.08 26.93
N TYR A 50 4.61 -4.66 27.78
CA TYR A 50 4.80 -3.27 28.19
C TYR A 50 5.35 -2.37 27.08
N ASP A 51 6.07 -2.95 26.12
CA ASP A 51 6.67 -2.28 24.96
C ASP A 51 5.65 -1.75 23.94
N ARG A 52 4.38 -2.15 24.08
CA ARG A 52 3.27 -1.76 23.22
C ARG A 52 2.49 -0.57 23.78
N LEU A 53 1.75 0.13 22.93
CA LEU A 53 0.77 1.11 23.39
C LEU A 53 -0.30 0.46 24.25
N GLN A 54 -0.58 1.06 25.42
CA GLN A 54 -1.55 0.53 26.37
C GLN A 54 -2.91 1.22 26.17
N ILE A 55 -3.97 0.45 25.93
CA ILE A 55 -5.32 1.00 25.71
C ILE A 55 -6.25 0.58 26.84
N ILE A 56 -6.83 1.57 27.53
CA ILE A 56 -7.86 1.38 28.55
C ILE A 56 -9.23 1.57 27.90
N GLY A 57 -9.93 0.46 27.72
CA GLY A 57 -11.30 0.43 27.24
C GLY A 57 -12.33 0.44 28.35
N LYS A 58 -13.59 0.23 27.96
CA LYS A 58 -14.72 0.17 28.91
C LYS A 58 -14.58 -0.96 29.93
N VAL A 59 -14.11 -2.14 29.49
CA VAL A 59 -14.03 -3.32 30.36
C VAL A 59 -12.96 -3.12 31.43
N GLU A 60 -11.76 -2.69 31.00
CA GLU A 60 -10.63 -2.38 31.86
C GLU A 60 -10.98 -1.29 32.87
N TRP A 61 -11.63 -0.22 32.40
CA TRP A 61 -12.06 0.88 33.25
C TRP A 61 -13.15 0.48 34.25
N CYS A 62 -14.17 -0.27 33.83
CA CYS A 62 -15.22 -0.74 34.73
C CYS A 62 -14.67 -1.70 35.80
N TYR A 63 -13.75 -2.57 35.41
CA TYR A 63 -13.04 -3.43 36.36
C TYR A 63 -12.28 -2.59 37.38
N CYS A 64 -11.46 -1.63 36.94
CA CYS A 64 -10.74 -0.72 37.84
C CYS A 64 -11.68 0.04 38.75
N LYS A 65 -12.79 0.58 38.22
CA LYS A 65 -13.79 1.30 39.02
C LYS A 65 -14.45 0.44 40.10
N SER A 66 -14.54 -0.88 39.90
CA SER A 66 -15.09 -1.81 40.89
C SER A 66 -14.13 -2.15 42.04
N LEU A 67 -12.84 -1.86 41.87
CA LEU A 67 -11.83 -2.07 42.90
C LEU A 67 -11.84 -0.95 43.94
N ASP A 68 -11.48 -1.29 45.17
CA ASP A 68 -11.15 -0.32 46.20
C ASP A 68 -9.91 0.50 45.81
N TYR A 69 -9.81 1.70 46.38
CA TYR A 69 -8.75 2.64 46.03
C TYR A 69 -7.34 2.07 46.23
N GLU A 70 -7.09 1.37 47.34
CA GLU A 70 -5.76 0.83 47.62
C GLU A 70 -5.34 -0.23 46.61
N LEU A 71 -6.23 -1.17 46.29
CA LEU A 71 -5.92 -2.20 45.31
C LEU A 71 -5.73 -1.59 43.93
N ARG A 72 -6.62 -0.67 43.52
CA ARG A 72 -6.53 0.02 42.23
C ARG A 72 -5.22 0.80 42.08
N TYR A 73 -4.81 1.52 43.13
CA TYR A 73 -3.53 2.21 43.19
C TYR A 73 -2.37 1.24 42.99
N ARG A 74 -2.34 0.13 43.74
CA ARG A 74 -1.29 -0.89 43.61
C ARG A 74 -1.21 -1.49 42.20
N ARG A 75 -2.35 -1.71 41.53
CA ARG A 75 -2.39 -2.24 40.15
C ARG A 75 -1.80 -1.26 39.14
N PHE A 76 -2.18 0.02 39.21
CA PHE A 76 -1.61 1.04 38.33
C PHE A 76 -0.15 1.33 38.64
N ASP A 77 0.27 1.28 39.91
CA ASP A 77 1.67 1.48 40.32
C ASP A 77 2.56 0.39 39.72
N GLN A 78 2.13 -0.87 39.78
CA GLN A 78 2.82 -1.98 39.12
C GLN A 78 2.88 -1.79 37.60
N LEU A 79 1.77 -1.43 36.95
CA LEU A 79 1.72 -1.29 35.49
C LEU A 79 2.62 -0.13 35.00
N LEU A 80 2.50 1.04 35.61
CA LEU A 80 3.24 2.25 35.21
C LEU A 80 4.72 2.20 35.61
N SER A 81 5.12 1.28 36.49
CA SER A 81 6.54 1.03 36.79
C SER A 81 7.33 0.57 35.56
N TYR A 82 6.68 -0.13 34.62
CA TYR A 82 7.29 -0.52 33.35
C TYR A 82 7.41 0.67 32.39
N PRO A 83 8.40 0.66 31.48
CA PRO A 83 8.59 1.71 30.49
C PRO A 83 7.60 1.59 29.33
N ILE A 84 6.32 1.84 29.61
CA ILE A 84 5.28 1.84 28.57
C ILE A 84 5.42 3.08 27.66
N PRO A 85 5.19 2.96 26.33
CA PRO A 85 5.28 4.11 25.42
C PRO A 85 4.25 5.21 25.75
N ALA A 86 2.98 4.83 25.85
CA ALA A 86 1.90 5.70 26.30
C ALA A 86 0.70 4.85 26.75
N MET A 87 -0.17 5.44 27.58
CA MET A 87 -1.47 4.86 27.94
C MET A 87 -2.61 5.74 27.43
N ILE A 88 -3.55 5.14 26.69
CA ILE A 88 -4.67 5.84 26.05
C ILE A 88 -6.00 5.39 26.67
N PHE A 89 -6.77 6.34 27.18
CA PHE A 89 -8.14 6.13 27.65
C PHE A 89 -9.13 6.37 26.51
N ALA A 90 -9.86 5.32 26.13
CA ALA A 90 -10.87 5.39 25.07
C ALA A 90 -12.23 5.86 25.60
N ARG A 91 -13.18 6.16 24.68
CA ARG A 91 -14.59 6.47 24.96
C ARG A 91 -14.84 7.68 25.87
N GLY A 92 -13.90 8.62 25.92
CA GLY A 92 -14.02 9.80 26.77
C GLY A 92 -14.05 9.46 28.27
N LEU A 93 -13.58 8.26 28.64
CA LEU A 93 -13.58 7.81 30.02
C LEU A 93 -12.69 8.72 30.88
N GLU A 94 -13.13 8.98 32.10
CA GLU A 94 -12.37 9.76 33.06
C GLU A 94 -11.11 8.99 33.48
N VAL A 95 -9.98 9.69 33.45
CA VAL A 95 -8.71 9.18 33.98
C VAL A 95 -8.77 9.28 35.50
N PHE A 96 -8.49 8.17 36.19
CA PHE A 96 -8.52 8.17 37.65
C PHE A 96 -7.40 9.05 38.24
N PRO A 97 -7.63 9.77 39.36
CA PRO A 97 -6.64 10.68 39.93
C PRO A 97 -5.30 10.02 40.25
N GLU A 98 -5.33 8.80 40.78
CA GLU A 98 -4.10 8.04 41.07
C GLU A 98 -3.29 7.67 39.83
N VAL A 99 -3.92 7.54 38.66
CA VAL A 99 -3.18 7.30 37.40
C VAL A 99 -2.35 8.52 37.04
N ILE A 100 -2.90 9.73 37.24
CA ILE A 100 -2.19 10.99 36.98
C ILE A 100 -1.03 11.17 37.96
N GLU A 101 -1.23 10.82 39.23
CA GLU A 101 -0.18 10.84 40.25
C GLU A 101 0.97 9.88 39.89
N LEU A 102 0.64 8.64 39.53
CA LEU A 102 1.61 7.62 39.16
C LEU A 102 2.29 7.93 37.82
N ALA A 103 1.59 8.53 36.88
CA ALA A 103 2.16 9.01 35.62
C ALA A 103 3.23 10.07 35.85
N LYS A 104 3.01 10.98 36.81
CA LYS A 104 4.03 11.94 37.26
C LYS A 104 5.22 11.25 37.93
N LYS A 105 4.94 10.29 38.82
CA LYS A 105 5.98 9.52 39.54
C LYS A 105 6.91 8.76 38.60
N TYR A 106 6.36 8.06 37.60
CA TYR A 106 7.13 7.21 36.69
C TYR A 106 7.46 7.87 35.36
N ASN A 107 7.03 9.11 35.13
CA ASN A 107 7.19 9.83 33.87
C ASN A 107 6.63 9.05 32.67
N ARG A 108 5.30 8.86 32.64
CA ARG A 108 4.57 8.12 31.60
C ARG A 108 3.49 8.97 30.96
N THR A 109 3.42 9.00 29.63
CA THR A 109 2.42 9.79 28.92
C THR A 109 1.03 9.17 29.04
N ILE A 110 0.03 9.99 29.41
CA ILE A 110 -1.38 9.61 29.49
C ILE A 110 -2.19 10.43 28.48
N LEU A 111 -2.91 9.72 27.62
CA LEU A 111 -3.71 10.26 26.54
C LEU A 111 -5.17 9.86 26.70
N LYS A 112 -6.06 10.62 26.07
CA LYS A 112 -7.50 10.37 26.08
C LYS A 112 -8.11 10.61 24.69
N THR A 113 -9.19 9.91 24.40
CA THR A 113 -9.97 10.11 23.18
C THR A 113 -11.43 9.67 23.37
N ASP A 114 -12.35 10.34 22.68
CA ASP A 114 -13.76 9.99 22.65
C ASP A 114 -14.08 8.78 21.74
N ILE A 115 -13.10 8.33 20.96
CA ILE A 115 -13.23 7.20 20.04
C ILE A 115 -13.51 5.91 20.83
N THR A 116 -14.40 5.07 20.28
CA THR A 116 -14.69 3.76 20.90
C THR A 116 -13.49 2.83 20.85
N THR A 117 -13.33 1.98 21.87
CA THR A 117 -12.15 1.12 22.04
C THR A 117 -11.76 0.34 20.77
N THR A 118 -12.70 -0.33 20.12
CA THR A 118 -12.43 -1.10 18.89
C THR A 118 -11.98 -0.20 17.73
N LYS A 119 -12.63 0.96 17.57
CA LYS A 119 -12.25 1.92 16.52
C LYS A 119 -10.88 2.51 16.79
N LEU A 120 -10.55 2.83 18.03
CA LEU A 120 -9.24 3.33 18.43
C LEU A 120 -8.14 2.31 18.13
N VAL A 121 -8.34 1.05 18.57
CA VAL A 121 -7.41 -0.05 18.30
C VAL A 121 -7.13 -0.17 16.80
N ASN A 122 -8.18 -0.24 15.97
CA ASN A 122 -8.00 -0.33 14.53
C ASN A 122 -7.32 0.92 13.93
N LYS A 123 -7.68 2.12 14.39
CA LYS A 123 -7.08 3.38 13.92
C LYS A 123 -5.57 3.41 14.21
N VAL A 124 -5.18 3.01 15.43
CA VAL A 124 -3.77 2.96 15.84
C VAL A 124 -3.00 1.88 15.07
N ILE A 125 -3.55 0.67 14.96
CA ILE A 125 -2.91 -0.43 14.21
C ILE A 125 -2.68 -0.01 12.76
N ASN A 126 -3.73 0.44 12.06
CA ASN A 126 -3.63 0.82 10.65
C ASN A 126 -2.64 1.99 10.44
N TYR A 127 -2.63 2.95 11.36
CA TYR A 127 -1.67 4.05 11.33
C TYR A 127 -0.23 3.55 11.49
N LEU A 128 0.03 2.73 12.50
CA LEU A 128 1.37 2.20 12.75
C LEU A 128 1.83 1.28 11.63
N ASP A 129 0.96 0.40 11.12
CA ASP A 129 1.26 -0.46 9.96
C ASP A 129 1.61 0.38 8.74
N TYR A 130 0.89 1.48 8.49
CA TYR A 130 1.21 2.36 7.38
C TYR A 130 2.53 3.12 7.59
N VAL A 131 2.80 3.69 8.76
CA VAL A 131 4.01 4.50 8.95
C VAL A 131 5.27 3.63 9.04
N LEU A 132 5.17 2.46 9.66
CA LEU A 132 6.28 1.50 9.81
C LEU A 132 6.45 0.57 8.61
N ALA A 133 5.55 0.62 7.62
CA ALA A 133 5.64 -0.18 6.41
C ALA A 133 6.99 -0.04 5.70
N PRO A 134 7.56 -1.14 5.17
CA PRO A 134 8.76 -1.11 4.34
C PRO A 134 8.57 -0.18 3.14
N GLU A 135 9.61 0.60 2.81
CA GLU A 135 9.58 1.57 1.72
C GLU A 135 10.83 1.43 0.83
N THR A 136 10.67 1.77 -0.45
CA THR A 136 11.75 1.86 -1.44
C THR A 136 11.45 2.99 -2.42
N ILE A 137 12.46 3.40 -3.17
CA ILE A 137 12.34 4.43 -4.20
C ILE A 137 12.68 3.81 -5.54
N VAL A 138 11.81 4.02 -6.53
CA VAL A 138 12.03 3.59 -7.91
C VAL A 138 12.00 4.78 -8.84
N HIS A 139 12.98 4.85 -9.75
CA HIS A 139 12.95 5.82 -10.85
C HIS A 139 11.99 5.36 -11.94
N GLY A 140 11.00 6.19 -12.25
CA GLY A 140 9.91 5.82 -13.15
C GLY A 140 8.75 6.80 -13.07
N VAL A 141 7.64 6.44 -13.71
CA VAL A 141 6.43 7.25 -13.75
C VAL A 141 5.26 6.37 -13.33
N LEU A 142 4.53 6.78 -12.30
CA LEU A 142 3.34 6.08 -11.82
C LEU A 142 2.09 6.81 -12.31
N VAL A 143 1.23 6.09 -13.02
CA VAL A 143 -0.03 6.59 -13.57
C VAL A 143 -1.17 5.64 -13.24
N GLU A 144 -2.37 6.16 -13.09
CA GLU A 144 -3.60 5.36 -13.05
C GLU A 144 -4.26 5.36 -14.42
N VAL A 145 -4.49 4.17 -14.97
CA VAL A 145 -5.10 3.96 -16.28
C VAL A 145 -6.28 3.01 -16.13
N TYR A 146 -7.51 3.51 -16.33
CA TYR A 146 -8.75 2.74 -16.16
C TYR A 146 -8.90 2.07 -14.77
N GLY A 147 -8.45 2.74 -13.72
CA GLY A 147 -8.47 2.27 -12.33
C GLY A 147 -7.30 1.36 -11.96
N LEU A 148 -6.38 1.09 -12.89
CA LEU A 148 -5.21 0.25 -12.68
C LEU A 148 -3.98 1.12 -12.50
N GLY A 149 -3.21 0.93 -11.43
CA GLY A 149 -1.96 1.64 -11.25
C GLY A 149 -0.81 0.97 -12.00
N ILE A 150 -0.15 1.76 -12.85
CA ILE A 150 0.88 1.30 -13.77
C ILE A 150 2.17 2.06 -13.48
N LEU A 151 3.19 1.33 -13.04
CA LEU A 151 4.54 1.84 -12.88
C LEU A 151 5.31 1.68 -14.20
N ILE A 152 5.58 2.80 -14.87
CA ILE A 152 6.34 2.85 -16.12
C ILE A 152 7.81 3.08 -15.79
N ILE A 153 8.64 2.08 -16.08
CA ILE A 153 10.10 2.12 -15.93
C ILE A 153 10.79 2.05 -17.30
N GLY A 154 12.10 2.28 -17.34
CA GLY A 154 12.88 2.24 -18.57
C GLY A 154 14.04 3.22 -18.55
N GLU A 155 14.89 3.14 -19.56
CA GLU A 155 16.07 4.00 -19.70
C GLU A 155 15.72 5.49 -19.77
N SER A 156 16.69 6.35 -19.45
CA SER A 156 16.50 7.80 -19.56
C SER A 156 16.29 8.21 -21.02
N GLY A 157 15.27 9.03 -21.29
CA GLY A 157 14.95 9.49 -22.64
C GLY A 157 14.20 8.49 -23.53
N VAL A 158 13.77 7.33 -23.02
CA VAL A 158 12.94 6.37 -23.77
C VAL A 158 11.51 6.86 -24.02
N GLY A 159 11.08 7.92 -23.33
CA GLY A 159 9.76 8.53 -23.49
C GLY A 159 8.77 8.26 -22.36
N LYS A 160 9.23 8.02 -21.11
CA LYS A 160 8.36 7.69 -19.97
C LYS A 160 7.39 8.84 -19.65
N SER A 161 7.93 10.03 -19.42
CA SER A 161 7.15 11.23 -19.06
C SER A 161 6.27 11.69 -20.23
N GLU A 162 6.74 11.60 -21.48
CA GLU A 162 5.94 11.89 -22.67
C GLU A 162 4.76 10.91 -22.83
N THR A 163 4.98 9.62 -22.55
CA THR A 163 3.91 8.62 -22.55
C THR A 163 2.87 8.93 -21.47
N ALA A 164 3.31 9.30 -20.27
CA ALA A 164 2.42 9.68 -19.18
C ALA A 164 1.64 10.97 -19.50
N LEU A 165 2.28 11.98 -20.09
CA LEU A 165 1.60 13.20 -20.54
C LEU A 165 0.50 12.92 -21.55
N GLU A 166 0.75 12.00 -22.49
CA GLU A 166 -0.28 11.60 -23.44
C GLU A 166 -1.43 10.83 -22.77
N LEU A 167 -1.14 9.96 -21.80
CA LEU A 167 -2.19 9.29 -21.00
C LEU A 167 -3.04 10.31 -20.23
N ILE A 168 -2.41 11.31 -19.61
CA ILE A 168 -3.12 12.38 -18.89
C ILE A 168 -4.06 13.13 -19.83
N LYS A 169 -3.59 13.47 -21.04
CA LYS A 169 -4.43 14.10 -22.08
C LYS A 169 -5.63 13.24 -22.49
N ARG A 170 -5.56 11.92 -22.32
CA ARG A 170 -6.65 10.97 -22.58
C ARG A 170 -7.58 10.74 -21.38
N GLY A 171 -7.37 11.45 -20.27
CA GLY A 171 -8.22 11.40 -19.08
C GLY A 171 -7.71 10.46 -17.97
N HIS A 172 -6.47 9.98 -18.07
CA HIS A 172 -5.81 9.20 -17.03
C HIS A 172 -5.15 10.11 -16.00
N ARG A 173 -4.73 9.56 -14.86
CA ARG A 173 -4.21 10.34 -13.74
C ARG A 173 -2.72 10.12 -13.50
N LEU A 174 -1.98 11.21 -13.30
CA LEU A 174 -0.60 11.16 -12.82
C LEU A 174 -0.58 10.97 -11.30
N VAL A 175 0.24 10.04 -10.84
CA VAL A 175 0.54 9.86 -9.41
C VAL A 175 1.92 10.43 -9.09
N ALA A 176 2.93 10.05 -9.87
CA ALA A 176 4.32 10.47 -9.70
C ALA A 176 5.07 10.44 -11.04
N ASP A 177 6.00 11.37 -11.22
CA ASP A 177 6.96 11.39 -12.34
C ASP A 177 8.39 11.44 -11.78
N ASP A 178 9.33 10.86 -12.51
CA ASP A 178 10.75 10.70 -12.16
C ASP A 178 11.05 9.81 -10.93
N VAL A 179 10.51 10.15 -9.76
CA VAL A 179 10.75 9.45 -8.48
C VAL A 179 9.44 8.96 -7.91
N VAL A 180 9.34 7.65 -7.69
CA VAL A 180 8.19 6.99 -7.07
C VAL A 180 8.61 6.40 -5.73
N GLU A 181 8.02 6.91 -4.65
CA GLU A 181 8.11 6.31 -3.32
C GLU A 181 7.11 5.16 -3.25
N ILE A 182 7.59 3.94 -3.03
CA ILE A 182 6.77 2.73 -2.96
C ILE A 182 6.80 2.23 -1.53
N LYS A 183 5.63 1.96 -0.97
CA LYS A 183 5.46 1.43 0.38
C LYS A 183 4.62 0.16 0.34
N LYS A 184 5.01 -0.84 1.14
CA LYS A 184 4.29 -2.11 1.26
C LYS A 184 3.34 -2.09 2.45
N VAL A 185 2.04 -2.02 2.17
CA VAL A 185 0.98 -1.93 3.19
C VAL A 185 0.09 -3.16 3.05
N GLU A 186 -0.05 -3.97 4.10
CA GLU A 186 -0.91 -5.17 4.11
C GLU A 186 -0.64 -6.18 2.97
N GLY A 187 0.60 -6.23 2.46
CA GLY A 187 0.97 -7.11 1.34
C GLY A 187 0.72 -6.52 -0.05
N GLU A 188 0.20 -5.30 -0.13
CA GLU A 188 0.02 -4.55 -1.37
C GLU A 188 1.07 -3.44 -1.50
N LEU A 189 1.44 -3.09 -2.73
CA LEU A 189 2.40 -2.04 -3.02
C LEU A 189 1.66 -0.77 -3.41
N ARG A 190 1.89 0.32 -2.66
CA ARG A 190 1.32 1.63 -2.93
C ARG A 190 2.43 2.61 -3.27
N GLY A 191 2.29 3.28 -4.40
CA GLY A 191 3.22 4.29 -4.88
C GLY A 191 2.67 5.69 -4.75
N GLN A 192 3.56 6.65 -4.48
CA GLN A 192 3.27 8.08 -4.42
C GLN A 192 4.46 8.91 -4.91
N SER A 193 4.22 10.20 -5.14
CA SER A 193 5.29 11.16 -5.43
C SER A 193 5.84 11.77 -4.12
N PRO A 194 7.16 12.00 -4.02
CA PRO A 194 7.72 12.82 -2.95
C PRO A 194 7.04 14.20 -2.90
N GLU A 195 6.83 14.72 -1.70
CA GLU A 195 6.05 15.96 -1.50
C GLU A 195 6.59 17.15 -2.30
N VAL A 196 7.91 17.29 -2.41
CA VAL A 196 8.58 18.42 -3.06
C VAL A 196 8.32 18.47 -4.58
N ILE A 197 8.20 17.32 -5.24
CA ILE A 197 8.01 17.22 -6.70
C ILE A 197 6.60 16.78 -7.07
N ARG A 198 5.69 16.74 -6.09
CA ARG A 198 4.31 16.27 -6.28
C ARG A 198 3.61 17.08 -7.38
N TYR A 199 3.04 16.35 -8.34
CA TYR A 199 2.33 16.87 -9.52
C TYR A 199 3.18 17.67 -10.52
N PHE A 200 4.50 17.73 -10.33
CA PHE A 200 5.41 18.26 -11.32
C PHE A 200 5.88 17.16 -12.28
N MET A 201 6.16 17.56 -13.51
CA MET A 201 6.68 16.68 -14.56
C MET A 201 7.71 17.45 -15.39
N GLU A 202 8.84 16.84 -15.70
CA GLU A 202 9.84 17.44 -16.60
C GLU A 202 9.62 16.95 -18.03
N ILE A 203 9.46 17.87 -18.97
CA ILE A 203 9.41 17.55 -20.40
C ILE A 203 10.59 18.20 -21.11
N ARG A 204 11.41 17.39 -21.78
CA ARG A 204 12.57 17.87 -22.52
C ARG A 204 12.15 18.84 -23.62
N GLY A 205 12.84 19.97 -23.70
CA GLY A 205 12.54 21.06 -24.65
C GLY A 205 11.40 21.99 -24.22
N ILE A 206 10.70 21.70 -23.13
CA ILE A 206 9.67 22.57 -22.55
C ILE A 206 10.07 23.05 -21.15
N GLY A 207 10.52 22.15 -20.28
CA GLY A 207 10.87 22.41 -18.89
C GLY A 207 9.95 21.71 -17.90
N ILE A 208 9.93 22.19 -16.65
CA ILE A 208 9.09 21.65 -15.58
C ILE A 208 7.67 22.19 -15.70
N LEU A 209 6.69 21.30 -15.66
CA LEU A 209 5.26 21.57 -15.78
C LEU A 209 4.56 21.17 -14.48
N ASN A 210 3.55 21.95 -14.06
CA ASN A 210 2.64 21.52 -13.01
C ASN A 210 1.36 20.95 -13.65
N ILE A 211 1.15 19.64 -13.51
CA ILE A 211 0.07 18.92 -14.19
C ILE A 211 -1.30 19.28 -13.61
N GLU A 212 -1.40 19.45 -12.29
CA GLU A 212 -2.64 19.87 -11.63
C GLU A 212 -3.12 21.24 -12.16
N ARG A 213 -2.21 22.20 -12.34
CA ARG A 213 -2.54 23.53 -12.86
C ARG A 213 -2.93 23.52 -14.33
N LEU A 214 -2.34 22.63 -15.14
CA LEU A 214 -2.58 22.56 -16.58
C LEU A 214 -3.82 21.75 -16.95
N TYR A 215 -4.07 20.64 -16.26
CA TYR A 215 -5.11 19.66 -16.60
C TYR A 215 -6.19 19.49 -15.51
N GLY A 216 -6.04 20.15 -14.37
CA GLY A 216 -6.99 20.16 -13.27
C GLY A 216 -6.82 18.98 -12.29
N VAL A 217 -7.58 19.02 -11.20
CA VAL A 217 -7.54 18.00 -10.13
C VAL A 217 -7.92 16.60 -10.60
N GLY A 218 -8.65 16.48 -11.71
CA GLY A 218 -9.03 15.20 -12.32
C GLY A 218 -7.88 14.48 -13.03
N ALA A 219 -6.76 15.16 -13.28
CA ALA A 219 -5.57 14.63 -13.95
C ALA A 219 -4.49 14.12 -12.99
N ILE A 220 -4.70 14.26 -11.68
CA ILE A 220 -3.75 13.88 -10.64
C ILE A 220 -4.38 12.93 -9.63
N LYS A 221 -3.54 12.18 -8.93
CA LYS A 221 -3.90 11.37 -7.76
C LYS A 221 -2.73 11.41 -6.77
N SER A 222 -3.02 11.43 -5.47
CA SER A 222 -1.97 11.50 -4.44
C SER A 222 -1.12 10.23 -4.36
N GLU A 223 -1.74 9.09 -4.66
CA GLU A 223 -1.20 7.75 -4.50
C GLU A 223 -2.03 6.73 -5.29
N GLU A 224 -1.42 5.59 -5.62
CA GLU A 224 -2.10 4.47 -6.28
C GLU A 224 -1.41 3.14 -5.92
N PHE A 225 -2.17 2.05 -5.94
CA PHE A 225 -1.58 0.71 -5.88
C PHE A 225 -0.82 0.38 -7.16
N ILE A 226 0.20 -0.47 -7.10
CA ILE A 226 1.00 -0.86 -8.26
C ILE A 226 0.55 -2.24 -8.71
N ASP A 227 -0.33 -2.28 -9.71
CA ASP A 227 -0.90 -3.52 -10.24
C ASP A 227 -0.09 -4.09 -11.41
N LEU A 228 0.62 -3.22 -12.14
CA LEU A 228 1.37 -3.59 -13.34
C LEU A 228 2.63 -2.74 -13.48
N VAL A 229 3.75 -3.39 -13.82
CA VAL A 229 4.97 -2.70 -14.23
C VAL A 229 5.12 -2.77 -15.74
N ILE A 230 5.29 -1.62 -16.39
CA ILE A 230 5.59 -1.53 -17.81
C ILE A 230 7.02 -1.03 -17.98
N GLU A 231 7.88 -1.83 -18.59
CA GLU A 231 9.23 -1.43 -18.97
C GLU A 231 9.25 -0.95 -20.42
N LEU A 232 9.51 0.33 -20.62
CA LEU A 232 9.78 0.89 -21.94
C LEU A 232 11.25 0.66 -22.27
N GLU A 233 11.51 0.04 -23.41
CA GLU A 233 12.85 -0.12 -23.96
C GLU A 233 12.94 0.40 -25.39
N PHE A 234 14.12 0.86 -25.79
CA PHE A 234 14.36 1.15 -27.20
C PHE A 234 14.24 -0.13 -28.01
N TRP A 235 13.56 -0.03 -29.17
CA TRP A 235 13.41 -1.19 -30.05
C TRP A 235 14.77 -1.71 -30.51
N ASP A 236 15.01 -3.01 -30.30
CA ASP A 236 16.19 -3.73 -30.80
C ASP A 236 15.74 -4.79 -31.82
N SER A 237 16.36 -4.79 -33.00
CA SER A 237 16.11 -5.78 -34.05
C SER A 237 16.58 -7.19 -33.68
N LYS A 238 17.47 -7.31 -32.68
CA LYS A 238 18.05 -8.58 -32.23
C LYS A 238 17.28 -9.25 -31.11
N LYS A 239 16.38 -8.54 -30.43
CA LYS A 239 15.51 -9.11 -29.38
C LYS A 239 14.23 -9.67 -30.00
N GLU A 240 13.87 -10.89 -29.61
CA GLU A 240 12.53 -11.40 -29.87
C GLU A 240 11.56 -10.90 -28.80
N TYR A 241 10.53 -10.19 -29.23
CA TYR A 241 9.44 -9.75 -28.38
C TYR A 241 8.34 -10.80 -28.37
N ASP A 242 7.77 -11.09 -27.19
CA ASP A 242 6.65 -12.02 -27.07
C ASP A 242 5.45 -11.51 -27.90
N ARG A 243 5.00 -12.36 -28.83
CA ARG A 243 3.89 -12.09 -29.75
C ARG A 243 2.58 -12.72 -29.29
N LEU A 244 2.64 -13.67 -28.36
CA LEU A 244 1.49 -14.47 -27.93
C LEU A 244 1.04 -14.11 -26.52
N GLY A 245 1.90 -13.52 -25.68
CA GLY A 245 1.55 -13.11 -24.33
C GLY A 245 1.28 -14.29 -23.40
N LEU A 246 1.94 -15.43 -23.68
CA LEU A 246 1.71 -16.70 -22.97
C LEU A 246 2.53 -16.77 -21.67
N ASP A 247 3.72 -16.17 -21.66
CA ASP A 247 4.59 -16.18 -20.49
C ASP A 247 4.32 -14.96 -19.62
N GLU A 248 4.02 -15.21 -18.34
CA GLU A 248 3.83 -14.15 -17.36
C GLU A 248 5.17 -13.83 -16.71
N VAL A 249 5.72 -12.68 -17.07
CA VAL A 249 6.92 -12.13 -16.44
C VAL A 249 6.50 -11.34 -15.21
N TYR A 250 7.23 -11.50 -14.12
CA TYR A 250 7.02 -10.77 -12.87
C TYR A 250 8.29 -10.04 -12.49
N ILE A 251 8.14 -8.92 -11.78
CA ILE A 251 9.21 -8.20 -11.08
C ILE A 251 8.92 -8.22 -9.59
N GLU A 252 9.97 -8.36 -8.79
CA GLU A 252 9.85 -8.35 -7.32
C GLU A 252 10.14 -6.95 -6.79
N LEU A 253 9.18 -6.38 -6.04
CA LEU A 253 9.29 -5.08 -5.39
C LEU A 253 8.90 -5.26 -3.92
N LEU A 254 9.81 -4.96 -2.97
CA LEU A 254 9.60 -5.16 -1.53
C LEU A 254 9.12 -6.59 -1.16
N GLY A 255 9.59 -7.60 -1.89
CA GLY A 255 9.20 -9.01 -1.71
C GLY A 255 7.86 -9.41 -2.34
N GLU A 256 7.14 -8.47 -2.99
CA GLU A 256 5.90 -8.74 -3.70
C GLU A 256 6.14 -8.88 -5.21
N LYS A 257 5.47 -9.86 -5.82
CA LYS A 257 5.57 -10.12 -7.26
C LYS A 257 4.51 -9.33 -8.01
N VAL A 258 4.96 -8.40 -8.85
CA VAL A 258 4.08 -7.59 -9.71
C VAL A 258 4.23 -8.06 -11.16
N PRO A 259 3.13 -8.23 -11.92
CA PRO A 259 3.21 -8.50 -13.36
C PRO A 259 4.04 -7.44 -14.08
N LYS A 260 4.89 -7.87 -15.01
CA LYS A 260 5.76 -7.01 -15.81
C LYS A 260 5.51 -7.23 -17.30
N LEU A 261 5.41 -6.13 -18.05
CA LEU A 261 5.35 -6.14 -19.51
C LEU A 261 6.43 -5.23 -20.10
N THR A 262 7.18 -5.73 -21.07
CA THR A 262 8.19 -4.93 -21.79
C THR A 262 7.61 -4.46 -23.13
N ILE A 263 7.62 -3.14 -23.35
CA ILE A 263 7.07 -2.51 -24.55
C ILE A 263 8.21 -1.81 -25.31
N PRO A 264 8.51 -2.23 -26.56
CA PRO A 264 9.50 -1.53 -27.36
C PRO A 264 8.95 -0.23 -27.94
N VAL A 265 9.74 0.83 -27.78
CA VAL A 265 9.49 2.18 -28.30
C VAL A 265 10.17 2.35 -29.65
N ARG A 266 9.40 2.78 -30.65
CA ARG A 266 9.87 3.08 -32.01
C ARG A 266 9.15 4.31 -32.56
N PRO A 267 9.81 5.17 -33.34
CA PRO A 267 9.15 6.29 -34.02
C PRO A 267 7.89 5.85 -34.78
N GLY A 268 6.82 6.64 -34.66
CA GLY A 268 5.52 6.35 -35.28
C GLY A 268 4.62 5.41 -34.49
N ARG A 269 5.09 4.82 -33.38
CA ARG A 269 4.28 4.01 -32.47
C ARG A 269 3.77 4.86 -31.32
N ASN A 270 2.47 4.81 -31.06
CA ASN A 270 1.87 5.49 -29.93
C ASN A 270 1.97 4.61 -28.67
N THR A 271 2.91 4.93 -27.78
CA THR A 271 3.16 4.16 -26.56
C THR A 271 1.98 4.22 -25.59
N ALA A 272 1.34 5.38 -25.44
CA ALA A 272 0.18 5.56 -24.56
C ALA A 272 -0.98 4.62 -24.94
N THR A 273 -1.29 4.49 -26.24
CA THR A 273 -2.31 3.54 -26.71
C THR A 273 -1.96 2.10 -26.32
N ILE A 274 -0.69 1.71 -26.35
CA ILE A 274 -0.27 0.35 -26.01
C ILE A 274 -0.36 0.13 -24.50
N VAL A 275 0.01 1.13 -23.71
CA VAL A 275 -0.18 1.11 -22.25
C VAL A 275 -1.66 0.92 -21.90
N GLU A 276 -2.57 1.63 -22.58
CA GLU A 276 -4.03 1.45 -22.39
C GLU A 276 -4.50 0.03 -22.74
N VAL A 277 -3.99 -0.55 -23.84
CA VAL A 277 -4.30 -1.94 -24.22
C VAL A 277 -3.74 -2.92 -23.20
N ALA A 278 -2.51 -2.69 -22.71
CA ALA A 278 -1.89 -3.49 -21.67
C ALA A 278 -2.70 -3.45 -20.37
N ALA A 279 -3.19 -2.27 -19.96
CA ALA A 279 -4.05 -2.10 -18.80
C ALA A 279 -5.35 -2.92 -18.92
N ARG A 280 -6.02 -2.84 -20.09
CA ARG A 280 -7.24 -3.63 -20.36
C ARG A 280 -6.97 -5.13 -20.33
N ASN A 281 -5.85 -5.57 -20.91
CA ASN A 281 -5.47 -6.98 -20.92
C ASN A 281 -5.14 -7.50 -19.52
N ALA A 282 -4.38 -6.73 -18.72
CA ALA A 282 -4.09 -7.06 -17.32
C ALA A 282 -5.39 -7.19 -16.51
N ARG A 283 -6.32 -6.24 -16.67
CA ARG A 283 -7.63 -6.30 -16.02
C ARG A 283 -8.46 -7.53 -16.44
N GLN A 284 -8.41 -7.92 -17.71
CA GLN A 284 -9.06 -9.14 -18.18
C GLN A 284 -8.48 -10.40 -17.53
N LYS A 285 -7.15 -10.49 -17.42
CA LYS A 285 -6.47 -11.59 -16.73
C LYS A 285 -6.86 -11.67 -15.26
N MET A 286 -6.92 -10.54 -14.56
CA MET A 286 -7.40 -10.47 -13.17
C MET A 286 -8.86 -10.94 -13.01
N LEU A 287 -9.69 -10.75 -14.04
CA LEU A 287 -11.07 -11.26 -14.10
C LEU A 287 -11.17 -12.72 -14.58
N GLY A 288 -10.03 -13.41 -14.76
CA GLY A 288 -9.97 -14.82 -15.14
C GLY A 288 -10.09 -15.09 -16.65
N TYR A 289 -9.99 -14.06 -17.50
CA TYR A 289 -10.04 -14.21 -18.95
C TYR A 289 -8.66 -14.00 -19.59
N ASN A 290 -8.12 -15.06 -20.22
CA ASN A 290 -6.86 -15.02 -20.96
C ASN A 290 -7.10 -15.23 -22.46
N ALA A 291 -6.98 -14.15 -23.24
CA ALA A 291 -7.22 -14.17 -24.69
C ALA A 291 -6.24 -15.10 -25.44
N ALA A 292 -4.99 -15.22 -24.97
CA ALA A 292 -3.98 -16.08 -25.58
C ALA A 292 -4.32 -17.56 -25.41
N GLU A 293 -4.81 -17.95 -24.23
CA GLU A 293 -5.31 -19.31 -23.97
C GLU A 293 -6.55 -19.63 -24.80
N GLU A 294 -7.50 -18.69 -24.90
CA GLU A 294 -8.71 -18.89 -25.69
C GLU A 294 -8.37 -19.05 -27.18
N LEU A 295 -7.48 -18.21 -27.71
CA LEU A 295 -7.02 -18.31 -29.08
C LEU A 295 -6.29 -19.65 -29.32
N THR A 296 -5.42 -20.05 -28.39
CA THR A 296 -4.72 -21.34 -28.46
C THR A 296 -5.71 -22.51 -28.45
N ARG A 297 -6.77 -22.43 -27.62
CA ARG A 297 -7.86 -23.40 -27.58
C ARG A 297 -8.60 -23.45 -28.93
N LYS A 298 -8.98 -22.29 -29.49
CA LYS A 298 -9.65 -22.19 -30.79
C LYS A 298 -8.78 -22.73 -31.94
N ILE A 299 -7.48 -22.46 -31.94
CA ILE A 299 -6.54 -22.98 -32.95
C ILE A 299 -6.41 -24.51 -32.81
N LYS A 300 -6.26 -25.03 -31.59
CA LYS A 300 -6.23 -26.48 -31.34
C LYS A 300 -7.53 -27.16 -31.77
N ASP A 301 -8.68 -26.54 -31.52
CA ASP A 301 -9.99 -27.06 -31.92
C ASP A 301 -10.19 -27.01 -33.43
N GLN A 302 -9.73 -25.96 -34.11
CA GLN A 302 -9.73 -25.90 -35.58
C GLN A 302 -8.81 -26.94 -36.21
N ASN A 303 -7.61 -27.15 -35.64
CA ASN A 303 -6.67 -28.16 -36.12
C ASN A 303 -7.23 -29.58 -35.91
N ARG A 304 -7.89 -29.85 -34.77
CA ARG A 304 -8.63 -31.11 -34.55
C ARG A 304 -9.78 -31.31 -35.54
N LYS A 305 -10.53 -30.25 -35.88
CA LYS A 305 -11.62 -30.32 -36.86
C LYS A 305 -11.12 -30.50 -38.30
N LYS A 306 -9.95 -29.95 -38.66
CA LYS A 306 -9.30 -30.18 -39.96
C LYS A 306 -8.69 -31.59 -40.08
N GLY A 307 -8.13 -32.13 -39.00
CA GLY A 307 -7.61 -33.51 -38.96
C GLY A 307 -8.69 -34.60 -39.09
N LYS A 308 -9.96 -34.30 -38.79
CA LYS A 308 -11.10 -35.22 -38.98
C LYS A 308 -11.71 -35.21 -40.39
N ARG A 309 -11.12 -34.49 -41.35
CA ARG A 309 -11.69 -34.30 -42.71
C ARG A 309 -10.95 -35.06 -43.83
N ILE A 310 -10.00 -35.92 -43.47
CA ILE A 310 -9.36 -36.88 -44.40
C ILE A 310 -9.67 -38.27 -43.88
N ASP A 311 -10.86 -38.77 -44.19
CA ASP A 311 -11.22 -40.18 -44.34
C ASP A 311 -12.73 -40.24 -44.51
N LEU A 312 -13.16 -40.37 -45.77
CA LEU A 312 -14.45 -40.91 -46.25
C LEU A 312 -14.63 -40.45 -47.70
N LYS A 313 -13.86 -41.05 -48.63
CA LYS A 313 -14.34 -41.44 -49.96
C LYS A 313 -13.32 -42.27 -50.73
N SER A 314 -13.82 -43.42 -51.20
CA SER A 314 -13.24 -44.49 -52.03
C SER A 314 -12.63 -45.61 -51.18
N ILE A 315 -13.16 -46.83 -51.17
CA ILE A 315 -13.44 -47.71 -52.32
C ILE A 315 -14.52 -48.72 -51.91
N ASP A 316 -15.59 -48.81 -52.69
CA ASP A 316 -16.34 -50.05 -52.97
C ASP A 316 -17.36 -49.69 -54.07
N ASP A 317 -16.88 -49.68 -55.32
CA ASP A 317 -17.60 -50.10 -56.53
C ASP A 317 -16.74 -49.82 -57.78
N PHE A 318 -16.74 -50.78 -58.70
CA PHE A 318 -16.06 -50.86 -60.00
C PHE A 318 -14.62 -51.42 -60.01
N THR A 319 -14.49 -52.75 -59.95
CA THR A 319 -14.18 -53.60 -61.12
C THR A 319 -14.31 -55.10 -60.78
N SER A 320 -15.47 -55.66 -61.12
CA SER A 320 -15.64 -56.98 -61.75
C SER A 320 -16.78 -56.84 -62.76
#